data_AF-A0AA39W5V6-F1
#
_entry.id   AF-A0AA39W5V6-F1
#
_cell.length_a   1.000
_cell.length_b   1.000
_cell.length_c   1.000
_cell.angle_alpha   90.00
_cell.angle_beta   90.00
_cell.angle_gamma   90.00
#
_symmetry.space_group_name_H-M   'P 1'
#
loop_
_entity.id
_entity.type
_entity.pdbx_description
1 polymer ?
#
loop_
_entity_poly.entity_id
_entity_poly.type
_entity_poly.pdbx_seq_one_letter_code
_entity_poly.pdbx_strand_id
1 'polypeptide(L)'
;MASPSHHEQNLSMINYCKWVGLRIVFLLMILSRLAAASYSTVKYLPGFSGSLPFKLETGGDHDMVVSYLGTLSWIKALNFTIIDEWRPWLVDDQVAGYSTEYSKNFTFATVKGGGHTAPEYKPKECFSMFKRWISHEPL
;
A
#
# COMPACT_ATOMS: atom_id res chain seq x y z
N MET A 1 -12.46 -47.45 -34.06
CA MET A 1 -12.12 -46.49 -32.99
C MET A 1 -12.93 -46.90 -31.77
N ALA A 2 -12.29 -47.34 -30.68
CA ALA A 2 -13.00 -47.84 -29.50
C ALA A 2 -13.53 -46.67 -28.65
N SER A 3 -14.79 -46.75 -28.21
CA SER A 3 -15.39 -45.76 -27.31
C SER A 3 -14.83 -45.91 -25.89
N PRO A 4 -14.55 -44.79 -25.19
CA PRO A 4 -13.97 -44.83 -23.85
C PRO A 4 -14.90 -45.52 -22.84
N SER A 5 -14.31 -46.19 -21.85
CA SER A 5 -15.04 -46.92 -20.82
C SER A 5 -15.75 -45.97 -19.84
N HIS A 6 -16.80 -46.46 -19.18
CA HIS A 6 -17.58 -45.66 -18.21
C HIS A 6 -16.72 -45.15 -17.03
N HIS A 7 -15.65 -45.88 -16.69
CA HIS A 7 -14.67 -45.47 -15.68
C HIS A 7 -13.77 -44.31 -16.17
N GLU A 8 -13.34 -44.33 -17.43
CA GLU A 8 -12.55 -43.24 -18.03
C GLU A 8 -13.36 -41.95 -18.21
N GLN A 9 -14.66 -42.08 -18.51
CA GLN A 9 -15.59 -40.93 -18.56
C GLN A 9 -15.79 -40.29 -17.18
N ASN A 10 -15.85 -41.09 -16.11
CA ASN A 10 -15.95 -40.57 -14.74
C ASN A 10 -14.66 -39.87 -14.29
N LEU A 11 -13.49 -40.43 -14.63
CA LEU A 11 -12.21 -39.80 -14.33
C LEU A 11 -12.01 -38.49 -15.10
N SER A 12 -12.42 -38.43 -16.36
CA SER A 12 -12.34 -37.19 -17.16
C SER A 12 -13.24 -36.10 -16.58
N MET A 13 -14.45 -36.46 -16.13
CA MET A 13 -15.37 -35.54 -15.47
C MET A 13 -14.83 -35.03 -14.13
N ILE A 14 -14.22 -35.89 -13.30
CA ILE A 14 -13.59 -35.48 -12.03
C ILE A 14 -12.41 -34.54 -12.29
N ASN A 15 -11.57 -34.85 -13.28
CA ASN A 15 -10.43 -34.01 -13.65
C ASN A 15 -10.88 -32.66 -14.21
N TYR A 16 -11.97 -32.64 -14.97
CA TYR A 16 -12.59 -31.42 -15.47
C TYR A 16 -13.14 -30.56 -14.32
N CYS A 17 -13.90 -31.14 -13.38
CA CYS A 17 -14.39 -30.44 -12.20
C CYS A 17 -13.24 -29.88 -11.34
N LYS A 18 -12.16 -30.63 -11.15
CA LYS A 18 -10.95 -30.16 -10.46
C LYS A 18 -10.27 -29.00 -11.20
N TRP A 19 -10.18 -29.07 -12.53
CA TRP A 19 -9.58 -28.03 -13.36
C TRP A 19 -10.41 -26.74 -13.38
N VAL A 20 -11.74 -26.86 -13.50
CA VAL A 20 -12.67 -25.73 -13.39
C VAL A 20 -12.60 -25.12 -11.99
N GLY A 21 -12.59 -25.94 -10.93
CA GLY A 21 -12.42 -25.47 -9.56
C GLY A 21 -11.11 -24.72 -9.34
N LEU A 22 -9.99 -25.25 -9.85
CA LEU A 22 -8.68 -24.61 -9.76
C LEU A 22 -8.63 -23.29 -10.55
N ARG A 23 -9.27 -23.24 -11.73
CA ARG A 23 -9.41 -22.00 -12.52
C ARG A 23 -10.27 -20.96 -11.82
N ILE A 24 -11.37 -21.37 -11.19
CA ILE A 24 -12.23 -20.46 -10.42
C ILE A 24 -11.47 -19.92 -9.21
N VAL A 25 -10.76 -20.76 -8.45
CA VAL A 25 -9.93 -20.30 -7.32
C VAL A 25 -8.84 -19.33 -7.79
N PHE A 26 -8.17 -19.63 -8.91
CA PHE A 26 -7.16 -18.74 -9.48
C PHE A 26 -7.75 -17.40 -9.95
N LEU A 27 -8.92 -17.42 -10.60
CA LEU A 27 -9.64 -16.22 -11.02
C LEU A 27 -10.14 -15.40 -9.81
N LEU A 28 -10.62 -16.05 -8.74
CA LEU A 28 -11.03 -15.40 -7.49
C LEU A 28 -9.83 -14.76 -6.78
N MET A 29 -8.66 -15.41 -6.79
CA MET A 29 -7.43 -14.80 -6.27
C MET A 29 -7.01 -13.57 -7.08
N ILE A 30 -7.17 -13.59 -8.41
CA ILE A 30 -6.93 -12.41 -9.27
C ILE A 30 -7.97 -11.31 -8.98
N LEU A 31 -9.25 -11.66 -8.85
CA LEU A 31 -10.34 -10.71 -8.58
C LEU A 31 -10.20 -10.04 -7.20
N SER A 32 -9.73 -10.78 -6.19
CA SER A 32 -9.51 -10.24 -4.84
C SER A 32 -8.47 -9.11 -4.80
N ARG A 33 -7.49 -9.11 -5.71
CA ARG A 33 -6.48 -8.04 -5.82
C ARG A 33 -7.02 -6.77 -6.49
N LEU A 34 -8.08 -6.88 -7.29
CA LEU A 34 -8.74 -5.72 -7.91
C LEU A 34 -9.69 -4.99 -6.93
N ALA A 35 -10.14 -5.66 -5.88
CA ALA A 35 -11.13 -5.13 -4.93
C ALA A 35 -10.52 -4.37 -3.72
N ALA A 36 -9.20 -4.38 -3.55
CA ALA A 36 -8.55 -3.70 -2.43
C ALA A 36 -7.99 -2.33 -2.85
N ALA A 37 -8.87 -1.35 -2.99
CA ALA A 37 -8.51 0.06 -3.03
C ALA A 37 -9.48 0.85 -2.14
N SER A 38 -9.22 0.85 -0.84
CA SER A 38 -9.87 1.82 0.07
C SER A 38 -9.01 3.07 0.11
N TYR A 39 -9.31 4.05 -0.74
CA TYR A 39 -8.67 5.37 -0.75
C TYR A 39 -9.61 6.39 -0.11
N SER A 40 -9.62 6.46 1.22
CA SER A 40 -10.30 7.57 1.91
C SER A 40 -9.28 8.66 2.20
N THR A 41 -9.28 9.74 1.40
CA THR A 41 -8.45 10.92 1.69
C THR A 41 -9.03 11.69 2.87
N VAL A 42 -8.26 11.79 3.96
CA VAL A 42 -8.61 12.67 5.07
C VAL A 42 -8.35 14.11 4.66
N LYS A 43 -9.41 14.91 4.52
CA LYS A 43 -9.32 16.34 4.13
C LYS A 43 -9.44 17.31 5.31
N TYR A 44 -10.06 16.87 6.40
CA TYR A 44 -10.39 17.71 7.56
C TYR A 44 -10.02 16.97 8.83
N LEU A 45 -9.39 17.68 9.78
CA LEU A 45 -9.09 17.16 11.12
C LEU A 45 -9.78 18.03 12.17
N PRO A 46 -10.40 17.44 13.21
CA PRO A 46 -10.87 18.20 14.36
C PRO A 46 -9.75 19.07 14.95
N GLY A 47 -9.99 20.37 15.13
CA GLY A 47 -8.99 21.34 15.59
C GLY A 47 -8.33 22.16 14.48
N PHE A 48 -8.55 21.84 13.20
CA PHE A 48 -8.13 22.67 12.06
C PHE A 48 -9.33 23.40 11.45
N SER A 49 -9.16 24.69 11.15
CA SER A 49 -10.17 25.46 10.41
C SER A 49 -10.01 25.23 8.91
N GLY A 50 -10.89 24.42 8.30
CA GLY A 50 -10.90 24.16 6.86
C GLY A 50 -10.08 22.94 6.44
N SER A 51 -9.83 22.81 5.13
CA SER A 51 -9.07 21.68 4.58
C SER A 51 -7.60 21.74 4.98
N LEU A 52 -6.98 20.58 5.21
CA LEU A 52 -5.56 20.52 5.51
C LEU A 52 -4.73 21.16 4.38
N PRO A 53 -3.86 22.15 4.68
CA PRO A 53 -3.06 22.85 3.67
C PRO A 53 -1.83 22.05 3.20
N PHE A 54 -1.70 20.81 3.66
CA PHE A 54 -0.57 19.91 3.43
C PHE A 54 -1.06 18.48 3.21
N LYS A 55 -0.27 17.69 2.50
CA LYS A 55 -0.60 16.31 2.15
C LYS A 55 0.56 15.36 2.49
N LEU A 56 0.28 14.33 3.27
CA LEU A 56 1.22 13.25 3.59
C LEU A 56 0.71 11.95 2.97
N GLU A 57 1.55 11.31 2.19
CA GLU A 57 1.34 9.93 1.75
C GLU A 57 2.39 9.06 2.44
N THR A 58 1.95 7.97 3.08
CA THR A 58 2.86 7.06 3.80
C THR A 58 2.57 5.61 3.46
N GLY A 59 3.61 4.78 3.50
CA GLY A 59 3.52 3.34 3.28
C GLY A 59 4.59 2.60 4.07
N GLY A 60 4.22 1.42 4.56
CA GLY A 60 5.17 0.47 5.12
C GLY A 60 6.05 -0.12 4.02
N ASP A 61 7.36 -0.17 4.23
CA ASP A 61 8.30 -0.71 3.23
C ASP A 61 8.19 -2.23 3.05
N HIS A 62 7.47 -2.94 3.94
CA HIS A 62 7.19 -4.38 3.85
C HIS A 62 5.75 -4.72 3.41
N ASP A 63 4.96 -3.73 2.95
CA ASP A 63 3.62 -3.99 2.42
C ASP A 63 3.68 -4.61 1.01
N MET A 64 3.18 -5.84 0.87
CA MET A 64 3.06 -6.55 -0.42
C MET A 64 1.71 -6.33 -1.13
N VAL A 65 0.71 -5.76 -0.44
CA VAL A 65 -0.63 -5.47 -0.99
C VAL A 65 -0.63 -4.10 -1.66
N VAL A 66 -0.13 -3.07 -0.97
CA VAL A 66 0.07 -1.71 -1.52
C VAL A 66 1.54 -1.35 -1.42
N SER A 67 2.34 -1.93 -2.32
CA SER A 67 3.79 -1.75 -2.30
C SER A 67 4.21 -0.29 -2.46
N TYR A 68 5.25 0.11 -1.72
CA TYR A 68 5.81 1.46 -1.81
C TYR A 68 6.26 1.83 -3.23
N LEU A 69 6.69 0.84 -4.04
CA LEU A 69 7.09 1.04 -5.44
C LEU A 69 5.93 1.50 -6.33
N GLY A 70 4.72 0.96 -6.08
CA GLY A 70 3.50 1.39 -6.74
C GLY A 70 3.18 2.85 -6.41
N THR A 71 3.21 3.19 -5.12
CA THR A 71 3.01 4.56 -4.63
C THR A 71 4.04 5.52 -5.21
N LEU A 72 5.33 5.14 -5.24
CA LEU A 72 6.40 5.96 -5.81
C LEU A 72 6.20 6.21 -7.31
N SER A 73 5.76 5.19 -8.05
CA SER A 73 5.46 5.32 -9.49
C SER A 73 4.29 6.28 -9.73
N TRP A 74 3.24 6.21 -8.91
CA TRP A 74 2.12 7.15 -8.95
C TRP A 74 2.55 8.59 -8.60
N ILE A 75 3.36 8.78 -7.57
CA ILE A 75 3.89 10.11 -7.19
C ILE A 75 4.71 10.71 -8.33
N LYS A 76 5.56 9.91 -8.99
CA LYS A 76 6.33 10.36 -10.16
C LYS A 76 5.42 10.84 -11.30
N ALA A 77 4.26 10.21 -11.50
CA ALA A 77 3.28 10.63 -12.50
C ALA A 77 2.59 11.97 -12.18
N LEU A 78 2.60 12.42 -10.91
CA LEU A 78 2.11 13.75 -10.53
C LEU A 78 3.01 14.88 -11.01
N ASN A 79 4.27 14.57 -11.36
CA ASN A 79 5.25 15.52 -11.88
C ASN A 79 5.45 16.74 -10.97
N PHE A 80 5.50 16.52 -9.65
CA PHE A 80 5.84 17.56 -8.68
C PHE A 80 7.35 17.74 -8.60
N THR A 81 7.80 18.97 -8.38
CA THR A 81 9.21 19.30 -8.20
C THR A 81 9.67 18.77 -6.84
N ILE A 82 10.81 18.10 -6.79
CA ILE A 82 11.45 17.69 -5.53
C ILE A 82 12.01 18.96 -4.87
N ILE A 83 11.56 19.24 -3.65
CA ILE A 83 12.01 20.37 -2.83
C ILE A 83 13.10 19.90 -1.86
N ASP A 84 12.96 18.69 -1.33
CA ASP A 84 14.00 18.04 -0.54
C ASP A 84 14.13 16.57 -0.95
N GLU A 85 15.38 16.16 -1.15
CA GLU A 85 15.72 14.85 -1.69
C GLU A 85 15.47 13.72 -0.68
N TRP A 86 15.51 12.49 -1.18
CA TRP A 86 15.33 11.28 -0.40
C TRP A 86 16.33 11.18 0.75
N ARG A 87 15.84 11.39 1.98
CA ARG A 87 16.67 11.41 3.19
C ARG A 87 16.08 10.57 4.31
N PRO A 88 16.91 10.02 5.21
CA PRO A 88 16.41 9.31 6.37
C PRO A 88 15.76 10.29 7.37
N TRP A 89 14.67 9.86 7.99
CA TRP A 89 14.09 10.53 9.16
C TRP A 89 14.25 9.67 10.40
N LEU A 90 14.42 10.34 11.56
CA LEU A 90 14.83 9.69 12.80
C LEU A 90 13.78 9.82 13.90
N VAL A 91 13.66 8.76 14.68
CA VAL A 91 12.96 8.72 15.98
C VAL A 91 13.94 8.10 16.97
N ASP A 92 14.24 8.82 18.05
CA ASP A 92 15.20 8.41 19.10
C ASP A 92 16.55 7.94 18.52
N ASP A 93 17.13 8.75 17.64
CA ASP A 93 18.41 8.48 16.98
C ASP A 93 18.45 7.18 16.15
N GLN A 94 17.29 6.61 15.83
CA GLN A 94 17.15 5.46 14.94
C GLN A 94 16.43 5.85 13.66
N VAL A 95 16.86 5.27 12.53
CA VAL A 95 16.21 5.46 11.24
C VAL A 95 14.81 4.85 11.28
N ALA A 96 13.80 5.71 11.32
CA ALA A 96 12.40 5.33 11.33
C ALA A 96 11.84 5.17 9.91
N GLY A 97 12.52 5.74 8.90
CA GLY A 97 12.24 5.54 7.50
C GLY A 97 12.93 6.59 6.64
N TYR A 98 12.38 6.85 5.45
CA TYR A 98 12.87 7.86 4.53
C TYR A 98 11.75 8.76 4.06
N SER A 99 12.09 10.01 3.74
CA SER A 99 11.12 10.97 3.24
C SER A 99 11.65 11.77 2.05
N THR A 100 10.72 12.27 1.24
CA THR A 100 10.97 13.22 0.16
C THR A 100 9.88 14.27 0.21
N GLU A 101 10.30 15.52 0.08
CA GLU A 101 9.38 16.65 0.02
C GLU A 101 9.26 17.15 -1.41
N TYR A 102 8.03 17.40 -1.81
CA TYR A 102 7.69 17.86 -3.15
C TYR A 102 6.96 19.20 -3.07
N SER A 103 6.89 19.88 -4.22
CA SER A 103 6.10 21.09 -4.36
C SER A 103 4.61 20.85 -4.02
N LYS A 104 3.88 21.94 -3.76
CA LYS A 104 2.46 21.90 -3.31
C LYS A 104 2.26 21.27 -1.93
N ASN A 105 3.25 21.40 -1.03
CA ASN A 105 3.21 20.90 0.35
C ASN A 105 2.88 19.40 0.42
N PHE A 106 3.49 18.62 -0.49
CA PHE A 106 3.31 17.18 -0.57
C PHE A 106 4.55 16.47 -0.03
N THR A 107 4.37 15.64 0.98
CA THR A 107 5.44 14.84 1.59
C THR A 107 5.13 13.37 1.40
N PHE A 108 6.12 12.62 0.92
CA PHE A 108 6.09 11.16 0.92
C PHE A 108 7.03 10.64 1.99
N ALA A 109 6.55 9.74 2.84
CA ALA A 109 7.37 9.15 3.92
C ALA A 109 7.14 7.65 4.05
N THR A 110 8.22 6.88 4.10
CA THR A 110 8.17 5.44 4.43
C THR A 110 8.32 5.24 5.93
N VAL A 111 7.77 4.13 6.42
CA VAL A 111 8.01 3.63 7.79
C VAL A 111 8.77 2.31 7.70
N LYS A 112 10.00 2.31 8.20
CA LYS A 112 10.90 1.17 8.15
C LYS A 112 10.38 0.02 9.01
N GLY A 113 10.21 -1.15 8.41
CA GLY A 113 9.64 -2.33 9.07
C GLY A 113 8.14 -2.21 9.34
N GLY A 114 7.46 -1.26 8.69
CA GLY A 114 6.00 -1.18 8.67
C GLY A 114 5.42 -2.11 7.62
N GLY A 115 4.35 -2.84 7.97
CA GLY A 115 3.51 -3.57 7.01
C GLY A 115 2.37 -2.71 6.46
N HIS A 116 1.32 -3.34 5.92
CA HIS A 116 0.12 -2.65 5.42
C HIS A 116 -0.53 -1.78 6.51
N THR A 117 -0.62 -2.31 7.73
CA THR A 117 -1.03 -1.61 8.94
C THR A 117 0.19 -1.12 9.71
N ALA A 118 0.99 -0.22 9.13
CA ALA A 118 2.22 0.28 9.75
C ALA A 118 2.07 0.71 11.24
N PRO A 119 0.97 1.35 11.69
CA PRO A 119 0.78 1.69 13.10
C PRO A 119 0.67 0.48 14.05
N GLU A 120 0.31 -0.71 13.55
CA GLU A 120 0.26 -1.96 14.35
C GLU A 120 1.66 -2.44 14.73
N TYR A 121 2.63 -2.31 13.81
CA TYR A 121 4.00 -2.79 13.99
C TYR A 121 4.95 -1.71 14.50
N LYS A 122 4.69 -0.44 14.14
CA LYS A 122 5.52 0.73 14.39
C LYS A 122 4.72 1.90 14.97
N PRO A 123 4.01 1.70 16.09
CA PRO A 123 3.10 2.71 16.64
C PRO A 123 3.81 4.01 17.03
N LYS A 124 5.04 3.92 17.55
CA LYS A 124 5.82 5.08 17.99
C LYS A 124 6.26 5.94 16.81
N GLU A 125 6.78 5.31 15.76
CA GLU A 125 7.24 5.97 14.55
C GLU A 125 6.06 6.59 13.80
N CYS A 126 4.94 5.87 13.68
CA CYS A 126 3.72 6.39 13.08
C CYS A 126 3.16 7.58 13.86
N PHE A 127 3.14 7.52 15.19
CA PHE A 127 2.69 8.64 16.02
C PHE A 127 3.61 9.86 15.89
N SER A 128 4.93 9.66 15.92
CA SER A 128 5.90 10.74 15.74
C SER A 128 5.76 11.40 14.37
N MET A 129 5.58 10.61 13.31
CA MET A 129 5.35 11.10 11.96
C MET A 129 4.07 11.93 11.87
N PHE A 130 2.95 11.41 12.40
CA PHE A 130 1.67 12.14 12.42
C PHE A 130 1.77 13.45 13.20
N LYS A 131 2.41 13.43 14.38
CA LYS A 131 2.61 14.61 15.22
C LYS A 131 3.43 15.68 14.49
N ARG A 132 4.57 15.32 13.90
CA ARG A 132 5.42 16.26 13.14
C ARG A 132 4.65 16.85 11.96
N TRP A 133 3.91 16.00 11.23
CA TRP A 133 3.11 16.42 10.10
C TRP A 133 2.04 17.46 10.44
N ILE A 134 1.24 17.24 11.50
CA ILE A 134 0.22 18.22 11.91
C ILE A 134 0.83 19.50 12.52
N SER A 135 2.07 19.43 13.00
CA SER A 135 2.80 20.56 13.58
C SER A 135 3.67 21.30 12.56
N HIS A 136 3.67 20.90 11.29
CA HIS A 136 4.56 21.43 10.25
C HIS A 136 6.06 21.31 10.58
N GLU A 137 6.42 20.29 11.34
CA GLU A 137 7.81 19.97 11.61
C GLU A 137 8.33 19.01 10.53
N PRO A 138 9.59 19.17 10.10
CA PRO A 138 10.21 18.23 9.15
C PRO A 138 10.32 16.84 9.78
N LEU A 139 10.21 15.82 8.93
CA LEU A 139 10.51 14.43 9.32
C LEU A 139 12.01 14.23 9.47
#